data_AF-A0A399WVZ3-F1
#
_entry.id   AF-A0A399WVZ3-F1
#
_cell.length_a   1.000
_cell.length_b   1.000
_cell.length_c   1.000
_cell.angle_alpha   90.00
_cell.angle_beta   90.00
_cell.angle_gamma   90.00
#
_symmetry.space_group_name_H-M   'P 1'
#
loop_
_entity.id
_entity.type
_entity.pdbx_description
1 polymer ?
#
loop_
_entity_poly.entity_id
_entity_poly.type
_entity_poly.pdbx_seq_one_letter_code
_entity_poly.pdbx_strand_id
1 'polypeptide(L)'
;MLVIIDNYDSFTYNLVQYFGELGAEMRVIRNDEMTVEAIESDLKPTHLVISPGPGTPEDAGISIAAIKHFAGKVPILGVCLGHQAIGQHFGGNVVRGPEPVHGKLVTIRHDGRTLFNGIPQDFNAGRYHSLVVERKTVPGELEISAESPDGLVMALRHKELPIEGVQFHPESILTEHGKKLLQNFIAV
;
A
#
# COMPACT_ATOMS: atom_id res chain seq x y z
N MET A 1 2.85 -17.43 5.04
CA MET A 1 1.61 -17.12 4.29
C MET A 1 1.40 -15.61 4.29
N LEU A 2 1.06 -15.03 3.15
CA LEU A 2 0.74 -13.60 3.01
C LEU A 2 -0.73 -13.36 3.39
N VAL A 3 -1.02 -12.37 4.24
CA VAL A 3 -2.39 -12.00 4.59
C VAL A 3 -2.76 -10.70 3.91
N ILE A 4 -3.90 -10.68 3.21
CA ILE A 4 -4.48 -9.48 2.61
C ILE A 4 -5.70 -9.08 3.44
N ILE A 5 -5.68 -7.89 4.01
CA ILE A 5 -6.85 -7.26 4.62
C ILE A 5 -7.58 -6.49 3.51
N ASP A 6 -8.73 -7.03 3.09
CA ASP A 6 -9.62 -6.47 2.09
C ASP A 6 -10.52 -5.40 2.70
N ASN A 7 -10.36 -4.17 2.22
CA ASN A 7 -11.22 -3.03 2.55
C ASN A 7 -12.40 -2.90 1.57
N TYR A 8 -12.97 -4.02 1.12
CA TYR A 8 -14.12 -4.10 0.23
C TYR A 8 -13.91 -3.42 -1.13
N ASP A 9 -12.70 -3.55 -1.69
CA ASP A 9 -12.36 -2.95 -2.97
C ASP A 9 -12.55 -3.91 -4.14
N SER A 10 -13.01 -3.38 -5.27
CA SER A 10 -13.21 -4.18 -6.50
C SER A 10 -11.88 -4.66 -7.11
N PHE A 11 -10.74 -4.04 -6.77
CA PHE A 11 -9.42 -4.40 -7.28
C PHE A 11 -8.64 -5.34 -6.35
N THR A 12 -9.13 -5.66 -5.14
CA THR A 12 -8.44 -6.58 -4.23
C THR A 12 -8.10 -7.92 -4.90
N TYR A 13 -8.99 -8.47 -5.72
CA TYR A 13 -8.74 -9.74 -6.39
C TYR A 13 -7.72 -9.66 -7.54
N ASN A 14 -7.42 -8.47 -8.07
CA ASN A 14 -6.30 -8.30 -8.99
C ASN A 14 -4.96 -8.40 -8.24
N LEU A 15 -4.88 -7.86 -7.01
CA LEU A 15 -3.72 -8.09 -6.13
C LEU A 15 -3.57 -9.58 -5.83
N VAL A 16 -4.66 -10.26 -5.43
CA VAL A 16 -4.69 -11.70 -5.18
C VAL A 16 -4.16 -12.48 -6.38
N GLN A 17 -4.64 -12.16 -7.58
CA GLN A 17 -4.18 -12.80 -8.81
C GLN A 17 -2.67 -12.59 -9.01
N TYR A 18 -2.16 -11.36 -8.90
CA TYR A 18 -0.75 -11.08 -9.13
C TYR A 18 0.15 -11.75 -8.09
N PHE A 19 -0.24 -11.74 -6.81
CA PHE A 19 0.49 -12.47 -5.77
C PHE A 19 0.47 -13.98 -6.04
N GLY A 20 -0.63 -14.53 -6.57
CA GLY A 20 -0.78 -15.95 -6.85
C GLY A 20 0.09 -16.38 -8.03
N GLU A 21 0.14 -15.56 -9.07
CA GLU A 21 1.07 -15.75 -10.21
C GLU A 21 2.54 -15.67 -9.79
N LEU A 22 2.85 -14.91 -8.73
CA LEU A 22 4.18 -14.84 -8.12
C LEU A 22 4.46 -15.99 -7.14
N GLY A 23 3.51 -16.93 -6.97
CA GLY A 23 3.66 -18.12 -6.14
C GLY A 23 3.43 -17.90 -4.64
N ALA A 24 2.85 -16.77 -4.24
CA ALA A 24 2.56 -16.51 -2.83
C ALA A 24 1.37 -17.35 -2.35
N GLU A 25 1.56 -18.14 -1.28
CA GLU A 25 0.46 -18.69 -0.51
C GLU A 25 -0.18 -17.58 0.32
N MET A 26 -1.49 -17.38 0.17
CA MET A 26 -2.17 -16.24 0.77
C MET A 26 -3.54 -16.54 1.37
N ARG A 27 -3.92 -15.71 2.33
CA ARG A 27 -5.27 -15.65 2.91
C ARG A 27 -5.81 -14.23 2.79
N VAL A 28 -6.98 -14.09 2.17
CA VAL A 28 -7.73 -12.82 2.14
C VAL A 28 -8.76 -12.86 3.27
N ILE A 29 -8.85 -11.76 4.01
CA ILE A 29 -9.85 -11.53 5.05
C ILE A 29 -10.41 -10.13 4.90
N ARG A 30 -11.67 -9.92 5.26
CA ARG A 30 -12.22 -8.56 5.28
C ARG A 30 -11.78 -7.80 6.53
N ASN A 31 -11.78 -6.48 6.44
CA ASN A 31 -11.35 -5.59 7.52
C ASN A 31 -12.21 -5.63 8.80
N ASP A 32 -13.29 -6.40 8.81
CA ASP A 32 -14.24 -6.60 9.90
C ASP A 32 -14.45 -8.08 10.25
N GLU A 33 -13.75 -9.01 9.60
CA GLU A 33 -13.96 -10.46 9.73
C GLU A 33 -13.21 -11.07 10.93
N MET A 34 -12.05 -10.51 11.29
CA MET A 34 -11.15 -11.05 12.32
C MET A 34 -10.51 -9.93 13.15
N THR A 35 -10.12 -10.25 14.39
CA THR A 35 -9.30 -9.33 15.20
C THR A 35 -7.82 -9.47 14.84
N VAL A 36 -7.01 -8.45 15.17
CA VAL A 36 -5.56 -8.48 14.89
C VAL A 36 -4.84 -9.60 15.66
N GLU A 37 -5.32 -9.94 16.85
CA GLU A 37 -4.81 -11.05 17.66
C GLU A 37 -5.11 -12.39 17.00
N ALA A 38 -6.33 -12.58 16.46
CA ALA A 38 -6.70 -13.81 15.75
C ALA A 38 -5.89 -13.98 14.45
N ILE A 39 -5.61 -12.89 13.73
CA ILE A 39 -4.71 -12.92 12.57
C ILE A 39 -3.32 -13.42 12.99
N GLU A 40 -2.77 -12.89 14.09
CA GLU A 40 -1.44 -13.30 14.57
C GLU A 40 -1.42 -14.76 15.05
N SER A 41 -2.40 -15.18 15.85
CA SER A 41 -2.43 -16.53 16.44
C SER A 41 -2.78 -17.62 15.44
N ASP A 42 -3.76 -17.38 14.58
CA ASP A 42 -4.40 -18.42 13.77
C ASP A 42 -3.80 -18.49 12.37
N LEU A 43 -3.45 -17.34 11.79
CA LEU A 43 -2.92 -17.26 10.42
C LEU A 43 -1.39 -17.15 10.37
N LYS A 44 -0.76 -16.61 11.42
CA LYS A 44 0.71 -16.47 11.54
C LYS A 44 1.33 -15.88 10.25
N PRO A 45 0.95 -14.64 9.88
CA PRO A 45 1.37 -14.04 8.63
C PRO A 45 2.90 -13.95 8.55
N THR A 46 3.43 -14.12 7.35
CA THR A 46 4.81 -13.75 7.01
C THR A 46 4.89 -12.37 6.39
N HIS A 47 3.79 -11.90 5.80
CA HIS A 47 3.63 -10.64 5.10
C HIS A 47 2.20 -10.14 5.31
N LEU A 48 2.02 -8.83 5.40
CA LEU A 48 0.71 -8.20 5.51
C LEU A 48 0.51 -7.20 4.36
N VAL A 49 -0.64 -7.27 3.69
CA VAL A 49 -1.06 -6.31 2.68
C VAL A 49 -2.37 -5.67 3.11
N ILE A 50 -2.40 -4.34 3.14
CA ILE A 50 -3.63 -3.57 3.34
C ILE A 50 -4.09 -3.12 1.95
N SER A 51 -5.24 -3.64 1.51
CA SER A 51 -5.74 -3.41 0.16
C SER A 51 -6.21 -1.95 -0.05
N PRO A 52 -6.47 -1.56 -1.31
CA PRO A 52 -7.31 -0.41 -1.60
C PRO A 52 -8.70 -0.56 -0.97
N GLY A 53 -9.47 0.51 -0.97
CA GLY A 53 -10.85 0.54 -0.48
C GLY A 53 -11.47 1.92 -0.66
N PRO A 54 -12.81 2.03 -0.57
CA PRO A 54 -13.50 3.31 -0.58
C PRO A 54 -13.30 4.04 0.76
N GLY A 55 -13.68 5.32 0.78
CA GLY A 55 -13.76 6.09 2.02
C GLY A 55 -12.41 6.61 2.52
N THR A 56 -12.27 6.69 3.83
CA THR A 56 -11.08 7.20 4.53
C THR A 56 -10.46 6.12 5.41
N PRO A 57 -9.17 6.22 5.80
CA PRO A 57 -8.54 5.21 6.64
C PRO A 57 -9.22 4.98 7.99
N GLU A 58 -9.93 5.98 8.51
CA GLU A 58 -10.76 5.87 9.73
C GLU A 58 -11.89 4.85 9.58
N ASP A 59 -12.39 4.67 8.35
CA ASP A 59 -13.48 3.75 8.03
C ASP A 59 -12.96 2.34 7.65
N ALA A 60 -11.64 2.15 7.59
CA ALA A 60 -10.99 0.94 7.06
C ALA A 60 -10.91 -0.22 8.08
N GLY A 61 -11.90 -0.33 8.98
CA GLY A 61 -12.00 -1.39 9.98
C GLY A 61 -10.72 -1.58 10.80
N ILE A 62 -10.21 -2.81 10.86
CA ILE A 62 -8.98 -3.14 11.60
C ILE A 62 -7.69 -2.63 10.93
N SER A 63 -7.71 -2.03 9.74
CA SER A 63 -6.49 -1.77 8.94
C SER A 63 -5.41 -0.99 9.69
N ILE A 64 -5.77 0.14 10.34
CA ILE A 64 -4.80 0.93 11.13
C ILE A 64 -4.32 0.13 12.36
N ALA A 65 -5.23 -0.60 13.02
CA ALA A 65 -4.89 -1.44 14.16
C ALA A 65 -3.92 -2.56 13.75
N ALA A 66 -4.12 -3.16 12.58
CA ALA A 66 -3.24 -4.19 12.02
C ALA A 66 -1.86 -3.62 11.68
N ILE A 67 -1.79 -2.43 11.05
CA ILE A 67 -0.51 -1.75 10.81
C ILE A 67 0.24 -1.54 12.13
N LYS A 68 -0.43 -1.00 13.14
CA LYS A 68 0.16 -0.79 14.47
C LYS A 68 0.64 -2.09 15.11
N HIS A 69 -0.16 -3.14 15.04
CA HIS A 69 0.11 -4.42 15.71
C HIS A 69 1.25 -5.20 15.06
N PHE A 70 1.35 -5.15 13.73
CA PHE A 70 2.32 -5.89 12.94
C PHE A 70 3.58 -5.10 12.59
N ALA A 71 3.62 -3.80 12.87
CA ALA A 71 4.81 -2.98 12.71
C ALA A 71 6.02 -3.59 13.45
N GLY A 72 7.10 -3.86 12.73
CA GLY A 72 8.30 -4.51 13.27
C GLY A 72 8.19 -6.01 13.51
N LYS A 73 7.05 -6.64 13.20
CA LYS A 73 6.86 -8.09 13.26
C LYS A 73 6.93 -8.75 11.88
N VAL A 74 6.28 -8.15 10.88
CA VAL A 74 6.27 -8.63 9.49
C VAL A 74 6.35 -7.45 8.51
N PRO A 75 6.82 -7.66 7.28
CA PRO A 75 6.71 -6.66 6.22
C PRO A 75 5.26 -6.28 5.93
N ILE A 76 5.00 -4.98 5.72
CA ILE A 76 3.67 -4.43 5.46
C ILE A 76 3.68 -3.64 4.15
N LEU A 77 2.76 -3.95 3.25
CA LEU A 77 2.47 -3.16 2.06
C LEU A 77 1.07 -2.54 2.14
N GLY A 78 0.98 -1.22 2.02
CA GLY A 78 -0.29 -0.52 1.87
C GLY A 78 -0.53 -0.07 0.43
N VAL A 79 -1.68 -0.42 -0.16
CA VAL A 79 -2.03 0.04 -1.51
C VAL A 79 -3.21 1.00 -1.45
N CYS A 80 -3.06 2.18 -2.04
CA CYS A 80 -4.07 3.23 -2.09
C CYS A 80 -4.62 3.63 -0.71
N LEU A 81 -5.79 3.13 -0.30
CA LEU A 81 -6.31 3.31 1.07
C LEU A 81 -5.33 2.75 2.11
N GLY A 82 -4.69 1.61 1.84
CA GLY A 82 -3.66 1.06 2.72
C GLY A 82 -2.44 1.97 2.85
N HIS A 83 -2.04 2.67 1.78
CA HIS A 83 -0.97 3.67 1.82
C HIS A 83 -1.38 4.87 2.70
N GLN A 84 -2.61 5.33 2.57
CA GLN A 84 -3.17 6.41 3.38
C GLN A 84 -3.25 6.01 4.86
N ALA A 85 -3.68 4.78 5.14
CA ALA A 85 -3.70 4.21 6.50
C ALA A 85 -2.31 4.14 7.13
N ILE A 86 -1.27 3.80 6.35
CA ILE A 86 0.13 3.87 6.82
C ILE A 86 0.50 5.31 7.15
N GLY A 87 0.29 6.24 6.21
CA GLY A 87 0.60 7.66 6.43
C GLY A 87 -0.07 8.21 7.68
N GLN A 88 -1.35 7.91 7.86
CA GLN A 88 -2.14 8.33 9.00
C GLN A 88 -1.74 7.67 10.32
N HIS A 89 -1.43 6.37 10.31
CA HIS A 89 -0.97 5.66 11.51
C HIS A 89 0.25 6.35 12.14
N PHE A 90 1.19 6.80 11.31
CA PHE A 90 2.40 7.50 11.77
C PHE A 90 2.19 9.01 12.00
N GLY A 91 0.98 9.55 11.79
CA GLY A 91 0.64 10.94 12.10
C GLY A 91 0.57 11.91 10.91
N GLY A 92 0.62 11.40 9.68
CA GLY A 92 0.38 12.19 8.48
C GLY A 92 -1.10 12.49 8.24
N ASN A 93 -1.40 13.62 7.61
CA ASN A 93 -2.77 13.96 7.24
C ASN A 93 -3.14 13.33 5.89
N VAL A 94 -4.36 12.82 5.78
CA VAL A 94 -4.97 12.42 4.50
C VAL A 94 -5.93 13.51 4.06
N VAL A 95 -5.64 14.11 2.90
CA VAL A 95 -6.36 15.28 2.38
C VAL A 95 -6.85 15.01 0.96
N ARG A 96 -7.78 15.85 0.49
CA ARG A 96 -8.13 15.85 -0.93
C ARG A 96 -6.95 16.33 -1.76
N GLY A 97 -6.59 15.55 -2.77
CA GLY A 97 -5.64 15.93 -3.80
C GLY A 97 -6.17 17.10 -4.65
N PRO A 98 -5.30 17.68 -5.49
CA PRO A 98 -5.61 18.89 -6.25
C PRO A 98 -6.70 18.67 -7.31
N GLU A 99 -6.85 17.45 -7.81
CA GLU A 99 -7.83 17.09 -8.83
C GLU A 99 -8.58 15.80 -8.47
N PRO A 100 -9.85 15.67 -8.91
CA PRO A 100 -10.52 14.39 -8.96
C PRO A 100 -9.79 13.42 -9.88
N VAL A 101 -9.63 12.19 -9.41
CA VAL A 101 -8.95 11.11 -10.13
C VAL A 101 -9.78 9.85 -10.08
N HIS A 102 -10.02 9.28 -11.27
CA HIS A 102 -10.58 7.95 -11.46
C HIS A 102 -10.04 7.39 -12.77
N GLY A 103 -9.19 6.37 -12.70
CA GLY A 103 -8.58 5.75 -13.89
C GLY A 103 -7.66 6.68 -14.68
N LYS A 104 -6.80 7.45 -14.01
CA LYS A 104 -5.76 8.29 -14.67
C LYS A 104 -4.38 7.66 -14.55
N LEU A 105 -3.56 7.84 -15.58
CA LEU A 105 -2.12 7.59 -15.50
C LEU A 105 -1.43 8.70 -14.72
N VAL A 106 -0.45 8.31 -13.91
CA VAL A 106 0.48 9.20 -13.25
C VAL A 106 1.90 8.71 -13.48
N THR A 107 2.81 9.63 -13.80
CA THR A 107 4.25 9.33 -13.87
C THR A 107 4.82 9.22 -12.46
N ILE A 108 5.63 8.19 -12.21
CA ILE A 108 6.23 7.92 -10.92
C ILE A 108 7.74 8.15 -10.97
N ARG A 109 8.23 9.06 -10.13
CA ARG A 109 9.66 9.25 -9.82
C ARG A 109 9.94 8.61 -8.48
N HIS A 110 10.97 7.79 -8.40
CA HIS A 110 11.25 7.01 -7.18
C HIS A 110 12.74 6.98 -6.86
N ASP A 111 13.10 6.56 -5.66
CA ASP A 111 14.50 6.49 -5.24
C ASP A 111 15.22 5.19 -5.65
N GLY A 112 14.49 4.21 -6.16
CA GLY A 112 15.04 2.95 -6.70
C GLY A 112 15.43 1.94 -5.63
N ARG A 113 15.06 2.20 -4.37
CA ARG A 113 15.33 1.34 -3.22
C ARG A 113 14.14 0.40 -2.97
N THR A 114 14.42 -0.72 -2.31
CA THR A 114 13.42 -1.67 -1.76
C THR A 114 12.32 -2.04 -2.77
N LEU A 115 11.09 -1.58 -2.57
CA LEU A 115 9.95 -1.84 -3.47
C LEU A 115 10.27 -1.45 -4.92
N PHE A 116 11.03 -0.37 -5.14
CA PHE A 116 11.39 0.15 -6.45
C PHE A 116 12.69 -0.43 -7.04
N ASN A 117 13.27 -1.45 -6.42
CA ASN A 117 14.51 -2.06 -6.91
C ASN A 117 14.35 -2.64 -8.33
N GLY A 118 15.21 -2.19 -9.26
CA GLY A 118 15.18 -2.63 -10.66
C GLY A 118 13.98 -2.11 -11.47
N ILE A 119 13.24 -1.11 -10.96
CA ILE A 119 12.18 -0.43 -11.69
C ILE A 119 12.77 0.78 -12.46
N PRO A 120 12.43 0.98 -13.74
CA PRO A 120 12.81 2.19 -14.48
C PRO A 120 12.19 3.46 -13.89
N GLN A 121 12.93 4.57 -13.95
CA GLN A 121 12.41 5.88 -13.57
C GLN A 121 11.29 6.35 -14.51
N ASP A 122 10.46 7.26 -14.01
CA ASP A 122 9.38 7.92 -14.76
C ASP A 122 8.39 6.93 -15.42
N PHE A 123 8.14 5.77 -14.79
CA PHE A 123 7.16 4.79 -15.25
C PHE A 123 5.71 5.27 -15.00
N ASN A 124 4.76 4.74 -15.77
CA ASN A 124 3.34 5.06 -15.62
C ASN A 124 2.64 4.13 -14.64
N ALA A 125 1.83 4.70 -13.75
CA ALA A 125 0.99 3.96 -12.80
C ALA A 125 -0.48 4.40 -12.86
N GLY A 126 -1.39 3.47 -12.60
CA GLY A 126 -2.82 3.73 -12.48
C GLY A 126 -3.21 4.31 -11.12
N ARG A 127 -3.91 5.45 -11.11
CA ARG A 127 -4.54 6.03 -9.91
C ARG A 127 -6.06 6.10 -10.05
N TYR A 128 -6.73 5.81 -8.94
CA TYR A 128 -8.20 5.73 -8.88
C TYR A 128 -8.84 6.53 -7.73
N HIS A 129 -8.03 7.05 -6.80
CA HIS A 129 -8.52 7.85 -5.67
C HIS A 129 -8.01 9.29 -5.68
N SER A 130 -8.88 10.15 -5.13
CA SER A 130 -8.68 11.60 -5.04
C SER A 130 -8.12 12.04 -3.68
N LEU A 131 -7.94 11.13 -2.72
CA LEU A 131 -7.24 11.41 -1.46
C LEU A 131 -5.75 11.11 -1.60
N VAL A 132 -4.93 11.86 -0.87
CA VAL A 132 -3.47 11.71 -0.82
C VAL A 132 -2.96 12.00 0.59
N VAL A 133 -1.80 11.46 0.94
CA VAL A 133 -1.08 11.89 2.15
C VAL A 133 -0.48 13.28 1.89
N GLU A 134 -0.74 14.23 2.78
CA GLU A 134 -0.26 15.59 2.67
C GLU A 134 1.25 15.65 2.92
N ARG A 135 1.99 16.08 1.89
CA ARG A 135 3.46 16.14 1.91
C ARG A 135 4.06 16.82 3.14
N LYS A 136 3.46 17.94 3.58
CA LYS A 136 3.97 18.76 4.68
C LYS A 136 3.82 18.11 6.06
N THR A 137 2.99 17.07 6.15
CA THR A 137 2.68 16.39 7.42
C THR A 137 3.22 14.98 7.45
N VAL A 138 4.00 14.58 6.44
CA VAL A 138 4.73 13.30 6.48
C VAL A 138 5.65 13.31 7.72
N PRO A 139 5.42 12.38 8.66
CA PRO A 139 6.12 12.34 9.94
C PRO A 139 7.59 11.93 9.78
N GLY A 140 8.40 12.18 10.81
CA GLY A 140 9.85 11.95 10.76
C GLY A 140 10.24 10.48 10.61
N GLU A 141 9.36 9.55 10.94
CA GLU A 141 9.52 8.10 10.83
C GLU A 141 9.35 7.60 9.39
N LEU A 142 8.66 8.37 8.55
CA LEU A 142 8.43 8.06 7.15
C LEU A 142 9.34 8.91 6.24
N GLU A 143 9.63 8.37 5.07
CA GLU A 143 10.23 9.10 3.96
C GLU A 143 9.40 8.90 2.69
N ILE A 144 9.37 9.92 1.84
CA ILE A 144 8.73 9.85 0.53
C ILE A 144 9.66 9.06 -0.39
N SER A 145 9.29 7.83 -0.73
CA SER A 145 10.08 6.94 -1.59
C SER A 145 9.73 7.07 -3.07
N ALA A 146 8.55 7.63 -3.38
CA ALA A 146 8.18 8.02 -4.73
C ALA A 146 7.19 9.19 -4.75
N GLU A 147 7.21 9.95 -5.84
CA GLU A 147 6.36 11.12 -6.07
C GLU A 147 6.02 11.30 -7.54
N SER A 148 4.98 12.08 -7.81
CA SER A 148 4.67 12.56 -9.16
C SER A 148 5.47 13.82 -9.51
N PRO A 149 5.58 14.20 -10.80
CA PRO A 149 6.32 15.41 -11.21
C PRO A 149 5.84 16.73 -10.58
N ASP A 150 4.57 16.80 -10.19
CA ASP A 150 3.94 17.92 -9.48
C ASP A 150 4.07 17.82 -7.94
N GLY A 151 4.78 16.81 -7.44
CA GLY A 151 5.15 16.68 -6.03
C GLY A 151 4.10 16.02 -5.14
N LEU A 152 3.13 15.29 -5.70
CA LEU A 152 2.22 14.47 -4.89
C LEU A 152 2.98 13.26 -4.35
N VAL A 153 2.71 12.91 -3.08
CA VAL A 153 3.27 11.72 -2.44
C VAL A 153 2.67 10.48 -3.13
N MET A 154 3.52 9.69 -3.80
CA MET A 154 3.10 8.49 -4.52
C MET A 154 3.55 7.20 -3.82
N ALA A 155 4.57 7.27 -2.98
CA ALA A 155 4.93 6.19 -2.08
C ALA A 155 5.57 6.70 -0.79
N LEU A 156 5.38 5.95 0.28
CA LEU A 156 5.98 6.16 1.60
C LEU A 156 6.74 4.90 1.99
N ARG A 157 7.86 5.09 2.68
CA ARG A 157 8.61 4.01 3.33
C ARG A 157 8.95 4.41 4.77
N HIS A 158 8.82 3.48 5.70
CA HIS A 158 9.31 3.67 7.05
C HIS A 158 10.84 3.57 7.08
N LYS A 159 11.51 4.46 7.81
CA LYS A 159 12.98 4.56 7.80
C LYS A 159 13.70 3.33 8.38
N GLU A 160 13.05 2.64 9.32
CA GLU A 160 13.66 1.53 10.06
C GLU A 160 12.91 0.19 9.94
N LEU A 161 11.67 0.20 9.46
CA LEU A 161 10.78 -0.96 9.46
C LEU A 161 10.44 -1.33 8.00
N PRO A 162 10.20 -2.61 7.69
CA PRO A 162 9.80 -3.05 6.35
C PRO A 162 8.34 -2.70 6.05
N ILE A 163 7.99 -1.41 6.15
CA ILE A 163 6.65 -0.89 5.93
C ILE A 163 6.72 0.09 4.76
N GLU A 164 6.00 -0.22 3.70
CA GLU A 164 5.90 0.63 2.51
C GLU A 164 4.45 0.78 2.08
N GLY A 165 4.14 1.90 1.45
CA GLY A 165 2.82 2.08 0.85
C GLY A 165 2.91 2.82 -0.47
N VAL A 166 2.06 2.47 -1.42
CA VAL A 166 1.94 3.12 -2.73
C VAL A 166 0.54 3.71 -2.92
N GLN A 167 0.47 4.95 -3.39
CA GLN A 167 -0.81 5.66 -3.63
C GLN A 167 -1.49 5.20 -4.93
N PHE A 168 -0.73 4.60 -5.84
CA PHE A 168 -1.20 4.02 -7.10
C PHE A 168 -1.46 2.51 -6.94
N HIS A 169 -2.02 1.90 -7.98
CA HIS A 169 -2.46 0.50 -7.97
C HIS A 169 -1.50 -0.39 -8.76
N PRO A 170 -0.54 -1.09 -8.13
CA PRO A 170 0.37 -2.01 -8.82
C PRO A 170 -0.35 -3.18 -9.51
N GLU A 171 -1.57 -3.48 -9.10
CA GLU A 171 -2.44 -4.50 -9.70
C GLU A 171 -3.23 -4.01 -10.93
N SER A 172 -3.20 -2.71 -11.21
CA SER A 172 -3.90 -2.14 -12.37
C SER A 172 -3.18 -2.47 -13.68
N ILE A 173 -3.96 -2.75 -14.72
CA ILE A 173 -3.46 -2.87 -16.10
C ILE A 173 -2.78 -1.58 -16.61
N LEU A 174 -3.09 -0.44 -15.99
CA LEU A 174 -2.48 0.86 -16.30
C LEU A 174 -1.08 1.00 -15.69
N THR A 175 -0.69 0.13 -14.76
CA THR A 175 0.58 0.25 -14.05
C THR A 175 1.66 -0.59 -14.71
N GLU A 176 2.65 0.10 -15.25
CA GLU A 176 3.89 -0.51 -15.70
C GLU A 176 4.63 -1.12 -14.51
N HIS A 177 5.23 -2.29 -14.73
CA HIS A 177 6.05 -2.98 -13.73
C HIS A 177 5.34 -3.37 -12.41
N GLY A 178 4.00 -3.35 -12.38
CA GLY A 178 3.19 -3.71 -11.21
C GLY A 178 3.59 -5.03 -10.53
N LYS A 179 3.69 -6.12 -11.31
CA LYS A 179 4.16 -7.42 -10.80
C LYS A 179 5.57 -7.39 -10.23
N LYS A 180 6.47 -6.55 -10.78
CA LYS A 180 7.84 -6.43 -10.29
C LYS A 180 7.89 -5.72 -8.94
N LEU A 181 7.08 -4.68 -8.74
CA LEU A 181 6.89 -4.04 -7.42
C LEU A 181 6.42 -5.07 -6.39
N LEU A 182 5.37 -5.84 -6.71
CA LEU A 182 4.84 -6.86 -5.80
C LEU A 182 5.84 -7.98 -5.54
N GLN A 183 6.62 -8.39 -6.56
CA GLN A 183 7.71 -9.35 -6.38
C GLN A 183 8.78 -8.85 -5.42
N ASN A 184 9.16 -7.57 -5.53
CA ASN A 184 10.14 -6.97 -4.63
C ASN A 184 9.63 -6.95 -3.18
N PHE A 185 8.33 -6.73 -2.96
CA PHE A 185 7.74 -6.80 -1.62
C PHE A 185 7.81 -8.21 -1.02
N ILE A 186 7.50 -9.27 -1.79
CA ILE A 186 7.53 -10.66 -1.30
C ILE A 186 8.97 -11.14 -0.99
N ALA A 187 9.97 -10.50 -1.59
CA ALA A 187 11.37 -10.88 -1.46
C ALA A 187 12.06 -10.29 -0.21
N VAL A 188 11.36 -9.48 0.58
CA VAL A 188 11.83 -8.91 1.86
C VAL A 188 11.80 -9.97 2.96
#